data_AF-A0A316DND2-F1
#
_entry.id   AF-A0A316DND2-F1
#
_cell.length_a   1.000
_cell.length_b   1.000
_cell.length_c   1.000
_cell.angle_alpha   90.00
_cell.angle_beta   90.00
_cell.angle_gamma   90.00
#
_symmetry.space_group_name_H-M   'P 1'
#
loop_
_entity.id
_entity.type
_entity.pdbx_description
1 polymer ?
#
loop_
_entity_poly.entity_id
_entity_poly.type
_entity_poly.pdbx_seq_one_letter_code
_entity_poly.pdbx_strand_id
1 'polypeptide(L)' 'MYTAINGVFENGQFILQETPPTTKKSKVLIMFMDEIETPFVNEPNSKKGVRLGSWADKGYSIPDDFNEPMN' A
#
# COMPACT_ATOMS: atom_id res chain seq x y z
N MET A 1 3.99 -20.22 24.27
CA MET A 1 4.07 -18.99 23.47
C MET A 1 4.33 -19.40 22.03
N TYR A 2 3.46 -18.99 21.10
CA TYR A 2 3.67 -19.20 19.67
C TYR A 2 4.47 -18.04 19.12
N THR A 3 5.48 -18.31 18.29
CA THR A 3 6.28 -17.28 17.62
C THR A 3 6.11 -17.47 16.12
N ALA A 4 5.70 -16.42 15.42
CA ALA A 4 5.73 -16.37 13.97
C ALA A 4 7.10 -15.87 13.54
N ILE A 5 7.68 -16.50 12.52
CA ILE A 5 8.98 -16.13 11.98
C ILE A 5 8.81 -15.97 10.48
N ASN A 6 9.26 -14.83 9.95
CA ASN A 6 9.18 -14.56 8.53
C ASN A 6 10.40 -15.13 7.79
N GLY A 7 10.16 -15.63 6.59
CA GLY A 7 11.19 -16.25 5.79
C GLY A 7 10.72 -16.49 4.36
N VAL A 8 11.68 -16.84 3.50
CA VAL A 8 11.41 -17.16 2.10
C VAL A 8 11.33 -18.67 1.95
N PHE A 9 10.30 -19.16 1.28
CA PHE A 9 10.21 -20.55 0.88
C PHE A 9 10.56 -20.67 -0.61
N GLU A 10 11.66 -21.36 -0.92
CA GLU A 10 12.13 -21.53 -2.29
C GLU A 10 12.59 -22.97 -2.51
N ASN A 11 12.16 -23.61 -3.61
CA ASN A 11 12.59 -24.95 -4.01
C ASN A 11 12.45 -26.04 -2.92
N GLY A 12 11.42 -25.93 -2.05
CA GLY A 12 11.20 -26.87 -0.95
C GLY A 12 12.01 -26.59 0.32
N GLN A 13 12.80 -25.51 0.33
CA GLN A 13 13.59 -25.07 1.48
C GLN A 13 13.00 -23.79 2.07
N PHE A 14 12.83 -23.77 3.40
CA PHE A 14 12.49 -22.56 4.14
C PHE A 14 13.76 -21.89 4.66
N ILE A 15 13.99 -20.64 4.24
CA ILE A 15 15.15 -19.83 4.60
C ILE A 15 14.68 -18.76 5.58
N LEU A 16 15.19 -18.82 6.80
CA LEU A 16 14.89 -17.85 7.86
C LEU A 16 15.58 -16.52 7.52
N GLN A 17 14.81 -15.44 7.51
CA GLN A 17 15.38 -14.09 7.32
C GLN A 17 15.88 -13.47 8.64
N GLU A 18 15.44 -14.02 9.77
CA GLU A 18 15.80 -13.55 11.10
C GLU A 18 16.32 -14.69 11.98
N THR A 19 17.05 -14.34 13.05
CA THR A 19 17.59 -15.32 13.98
C THR A 19 16.45 -15.86 14.86
N PRO A 20 16.16 -17.17 14.83
CA PRO A 20 15.05 -17.71 15.61
C PRO A 20 15.35 -17.63 17.11
N PRO A 21 14.34 -17.44 17.97
CA PRO A 21 14.52 -17.31 19.42
C PRO A 21 14.87 -18.64 20.13
N THR A 22 14.98 -19.74 19.38
CA THR A 22 15.29 -21.06 19.92
C THR A 22 16.41 -21.72 19.14
N THR A 23 17.31 -22.36 19.87
CA THR A 23 18.38 -23.21 19.33
C THR A 23 18.05 -24.69 19.43
N LYS A 24 16.89 -25.04 20.00
CA LYS A 24 16.47 -26.44 20.23
C LYS A 24 15.59 -26.95 19.09
N LYS A 25 15.76 -28.23 18.75
CA LYS A 25 14.89 -28.94 17.80
C LYS A 25 13.43 -28.83 18.23
N SER A 26 12.62 -28.27 17.35
CA SER A 26 11.21 -27.95 17.61
C SER A 26 10.38 -28.33 16.38
N LYS A 27 9.13 -28.75 16.58
CA LYS A 27 8.18 -28.91 15.48
C LYS A 27 7.65 -27.54 15.09
N VAL A 28 7.58 -27.26 13.79
CA VAL A 28 7.11 -25.99 13.24
C VAL A 28 5.95 -26.22 12.28
N LEU A 29 5.04 -25.24 12.20
CA LEU A 29 4.00 -25.15 11.18
C LEU A 29 4.39 -23.99 10.26
N ILE A 30 4.50 -24.25 8.95
CA ILE A 30 4.78 -23.22 7.95
C ILE A 30 3.44 -22.79 7.36
N MET A 31 3.18 -21.49 7.41
CA MET A 31 1.99 -20.87 6.82
C MET A 31 2.45 -19.97 5.68
N PHE A 32 1.93 -20.21 4.49
CA PHE A 32 2.14 -19.33 3.35
C PHE A 32 1.13 -18.19 3.44
N MET A 33 1.65 -16.97 3.41
CA MET A 33 0.83 -15.77 3.34
C MET A 33 0.91 -15.26 1.91
N ASP A 34 -0.24 -15.01 1.29
CA ASP A 34 -0.27 -14.30 0.02
C ASP A 34 0.19 -12.87 0.29
N GLU A 35 1.30 -12.45 -0.33
CA GLU A 35 1.55 -11.04 -0.48
C GLU A 35 0.43 -10.51 -1.38
N ILE A 36 -0.47 -9.73 -0.77
CA ILE A 36 -1.25 -8.79 -1.55
C ILE A 36 -0.20 -7.87 -2.14
N GLU A 37 0.23 -8.14 -3.37
CA GLU A 37 0.85 -7.14 -4.21
C GLU A 37 -0.15 -5.99 -4.19
N THR A 38 0.03 -5.01 -3.29
CA THR A 38 -0.65 -3.74 -3.44
C THR A 38 -0.26 -3.36 -4.85
N PRO A 39 -1.19 -3.30 -5.81
CA PRO A 39 -0.82 -2.89 -7.15
C PRO A 39 -0.15 -1.56 -6.91
N PHE A 40 1.15 -1.49 -7.19
CA PHE A 40 1.85 -0.22 -7.19
C PHE A 40 0.92 0.69 -7.97
N VAL A 41 0.42 1.73 -7.30
CA VAL A 41 -0.49 2.70 -7.89
C VAL A 41 0.33 3.44 -8.94
N ASN A 42 0.56 2.78 -10.06
CA ASN A 42 1.01 3.32 -11.31
C ASN A 42 -0.24 3.80 -12.04
N GLU A 43 -1.05 4.62 -11.37
CA GLU A 43 -1.88 5.58 -12.06
C GLU A 43 -1.23 6.95 -11.87
N PRO A 44 -0.80 7.55 -12.98
CA PRO A 44 -1.48 8.79 -13.31
C PRO A 44 -1.71 8.87 -14.82
N ASN A 45 -2.59 8.03 -15.36
CA ASN A 45 -2.98 8.18 -16.77
C ASN A 45 -4.49 8.30 -16.98
N SER A 46 -5.08 9.21 -16.20
CA SER A 46 -6.21 10.01 -16.65
C SER A 46 -6.15 11.35 -15.92
N LYS A 47 -5.17 12.19 -16.29
CA LYS A 47 -5.35 13.63 -16.11
C LYS A 47 -6.47 14.07 -17.05
N LYS A 48 -7.72 13.87 -16.64
CA LYS A 48 -8.83 14.72 -17.10
C LYS A 48 -8.57 16.10 -16.49
N GLY A 49 -7.62 16.81 -17.07
CA GLY A 49 -7.47 18.24 -16.83
C GLY A 49 -8.79 18.90 -17.20
N VAL A 50 -9.42 19.55 -16.24
CA VAL A 50 -10.56 20.41 -16.51
C VAL A 50 -10.07 21.50 -17.47
N ARG A 51 -10.76 21.70 -18.60
CA ARG A 51 -10.41 22.77 -19.54
C ARG A 51 -10.50 24.10 -18.80
N LEU A 52 -9.42 24.87 -18.80
CA LEU A 52 -9.41 26.23 -18.26
C LEU A 52 -10.59 27.01 -18.87
N GLY A 53 -11.49 27.52 -18.02
CA GLY A 53 -12.70 28.24 -18.44
C GLY A 53 -13.99 27.41 -18.52
N SER A 54 -13.99 26.09 -18.26
CA SER A 54 -15.23 25.29 -18.32
C SER A 54 -16.30 25.69 -17.29
N TRP A 55 -15.92 26.50 -16.30
CA TRP A 55 -16.79 26.95 -15.21
C TRP A 55 -17.04 28.47 -15.22
N ALA A 56 -16.50 29.19 -16.21
CA ALA A 56 -16.62 30.65 -16.30
C ALA A 56 -18.08 31.14 -16.34
N ASP A 57 -18.98 30.36 -16.94
CA ASP A 57 -20.40 30.71 -17.07
C ASP A 57 -21.30 30.05 -16.01
N LYS A 58 -20.73 29.31 -15.06
CA LYS A 58 -21.50 28.54 -14.06
C LYS A 58 -21.70 29.26 -12.72
N GLY A 59 -21.28 30.53 -12.62
CA GLY A 59 -21.48 31.35 -11.43
C GLY A 59 -20.64 30.96 -10.21
N TYR A 60 -19.67 30.05 -10.38
CA TYR A 60 -18.72 29.68 -9.33
C TYR A 60 -17.43 30.49 -9.54
N SER A 61 -17.18 31.47 -8.67
CA SER A 61 -15.88 32.15 -8.59
C SER A 61 -14.91 31.27 -7.81
N ILE A 62 -13.71 31.06 -8.35
CA ILE A 62 -12.60 30.53 -7.55
C ILE A 62 -12.21 31.65 -6.57
N PRO A 63 -12.28 31.42 -5.25
CA PRO A 63 -11.85 32.43 -4.29
C PRO A 63 -10.34 32.64 -4.42
N ASP A 64 -9.89 33.89 -4.32
CA ASP A 64 -8.47 34.25 -4.40
C ASP A 64 -7.67 33.69 -3.20
N ASP A 65 -8.35 33.38 -2.10
CA ASP A 65 -7.81 32.71 -0.92
C ASP A 65 -8.50 31.36 -0.69
N PHE A 66 -7.70 30.30 -0.57
CA PHE A 66 -8.16 28.95 -0.30
C PHE A 66 -8.79 28.79 1.10
N ASN A 67 -8.48 29.70 2.03
CA ASN A 67 -8.97 29.64 3.40
C ASN A 67 -10.26 30.44 3.65
N GLU A 68 -10.86 31.05 2.63
CA GLU A 68 -12.14 31.73 2.83
C GLU A 68 -13.29 30.72 2.99
N PRO A 69 -14.20 30.94 3.97
CA PRO A 69 -15.32 30.06 4.18
C PRO A 69 -16.30 30.14 3.00
N MET A 70 -16.73 28.98 2.51
CA MET A 70 -17.79 28.92 1.52
C MET A 70 -19.14 29.25 2.17
N ASN A 71 -19.78 30.32 1.70
CA ASN A 71 -21.14 30.72 2.09
C ASN A 71 -22.20 29.80 1.49
#